data_AF-A0A7L7VZG9-F1
#
_entry.id   AF-A0A7L7VZG9-F1
#
_cell.length_a   1.000
_cell.length_b   1.000
_cell.length_c   1.000
_cell.angle_alpha   90.00
_cell.angle_beta   90.00
_cell.angle_gamma   90.00
#
_symmetry.space_group_name_H-M   'P 1'
#
loop_
_entity.id
_entity.type
_entity.pdbx_description
1 polymer ?
#
loop_
_entity_poly.entity_id
_entity_poly.type
_entity_poly.pdbx_seq_one_letter_code
_entity_poly.pdbx_strand_id
1 'polypeptide(L)'
;MTQAGRQGSPRNSSGRNSSERNTGQGGAGRSAAAGRNPAQGGSGRPGAAGGGFRAGAGKRNAGFGGGDRPYKAPKPREEAFVDPGDAPADRGDSAWKPAAAPSSRKPGARKPGAKKAPGTPGALKPKARAGKPGAAASRAFGSERFGQNLGPVRKPSRKRGPRGPVPQSEMHDADGTRLQKVMAQAGVASRRVCEEMIAEGRVEVDGQVVTELGVRVDPKTAVIHVDGLRIQLDENLVYMVFNKPKGVVSTMEDPDGRPCISDFVRKTHQGERLFHVGRLDVATEGLLLLTNDGELANRLTHPSYEVPKTYLVQVRGPFPQGIGAKLKEGVELEDGFANVDSFKLVDSTPGHVLIEVILHSGKNRIVRRLFDAVGFPVLRLVRVKVGPIGLGDQRQGSIRNLGKQEVGHLLASVGL
;
A
#
# COMPACT_ATOMS: atom_id res chain seq x y z
N MET A 1 57.14 0.90 37.59
CA MET A 1 57.78 0.93 38.93
C MET A 1 56.78 1.56 39.90
N THR A 2 56.52 0.85 41.02
CA THR A 2 55.90 1.27 42.32
C THR A 2 54.47 1.87 42.33
N GLN A 3 53.42 1.14 42.80
CA GLN A 3 52.92 0.96 44.20
C GLN A 3 52.51 2.28 44.91
N ALA A 4 51.48 2.44 45.75
CA ALA A 4 50.30 1.69 46.24
C ALA A 4 49.55 2.60 47.26
N GLY A 5 48.28 2.30 47.62
CA GLY A 5 47.56 2.84 48.82
C GLY A 5 46.28 3.65 48.48
N ARG A 6 45.01 3.21 48.60
CA ARG A 6 44.14 2.52 49.59
C ARG A 6 43.40 3.46 50.57
N GLN A 7 42.15 3.07 50.88
CA GLN A 7 41.09 3.61 51.79
C GLN A 7 40.03 4.48 51.09
N GLY A 8 38.71 4.31 51.25
CA GLY A 8 37.88 3.41 52.06
C GLY A 8 36.48 4.01 52.23
N SER A 9 35.41 3.27 51.92
CA SER A 9 34.00 3.66 52.11
C SER A 9 33.53 3.47 53.56
N PRO A 10 32.40 4.07 53.95
CA PRO A 10 31.49 3.45 54.90
C PRO A 10 30.13 3.09 54.29
N ARG A 11 29.71 1.85 54.58
CA ARG A 11 28.33 1.34 54.52
C ARG A 11 27.60 1.69 55.81
N ASN A 12 26.27 1.82 55.74
CA ASN A 12 25.33 1.50 56.82
C ASN A 12 24.09 0.85 56.13
N SER A 13 23.70 -0.42 56.28
CA SER A 13 23.10 -1.15 57.43
C SER A 13 22.11 -0.28 58.22
N SER A 14 20.90 -0.70 58.62
CA SER A 14 20.23 -2.00 58.72
C SER A 14 18.77 -1.73 59.13
N GLY A 15 17.78 -2.46 58.65
CA GLY A 15 17.02 -3.42 59.48
C GLY A 15 15.52 -3.06 59.47
N ARG A 16 14.62 -3.96 59.01
CA ARG A 16 13.89 -4.99 59.80
C ARG A 16 12.84 -4.33 60.73
N ASN A 17 11.57 -4.74 60.88
CA ASN A 17 10.89 -5.99 60.53
C ASN A 17 9.35 -5.84 60.76
N SER A 18 8.59 -6.79 60.17
CA SER A 18 7.43 -7.53 60.74
C SER A 18 6.10 -6.80 61.06
N SER A 19 5.00 -7.15 60.37
CA SER A 19 3.91 -8.09 60.78
C SER A 19 2.84 -7.40 61.64
N GLU A 20 1.52 -7.58 61.55
CA GLU A 20 0.69 -8.74 61.20
C GLU A 20 -0.81 -8.29 61.20
N ARG A 21 -1.66 -9.01 60.46
CA ARG A 21 -3.11 -9.31 60.64
C ARG A 21 -4.00 -8.42 61.54
N ASN A 22 -5.20 -8.06 61.05
CA ASN A 22 -6.47 -8.63 61.55
C ASN A 22 -7.71 -8.34 60.67
N THR A 23 -8.53 -9.39 60.48
CA THR A 23 -9.97 -9.49 60.17
C THR A 23 -10.87 -8.71 61.17
N GLY A 24 -12.15 -8.36 60.98
CA GLY A 24 -13.20 -8.61 59.99
C GLY A 24 -14.58 -8.08 60.53
N GLN A 25 -15.65 -8.19 59.70
CA GLN A 25 -17.11 -8.02 59.98
C GLN A 25 -17.63 -6.60 60.35
N GLY A 26 -18.82 -6.14 59.92
CA GLY A 26 -19.93 -6.73 59.15
C GLY A 26 -21.18 -5.81 59.11
N GLY A 27 -22.20 -6.19 58.33
CA GLY A 27 -23.61 -5.72 58.36
C GLY A 27 -23.98 -4.64 57.31
N ALA A 28 -24.93 -4.75 56.36
CA ALA A 28 -26.17 -5.49 56.08
C ALA A 28 -27.41 -4.56 56.04
N GLY A 29 -28.22 -4.65 54.97
CA GLY A 29 -29.57 -4.05 54.82
C GLY A 29 -29.89 -3.67 53.36
N ARG A 30 -30.34 -4.59 52.50
CA ARG A 30 -31.73 -4.99 52.18
C ARG A 30 -32.71 -3.85 51.78
N SER A 31 -33.22 -3.89 50.55
CA SER A 31 -34.66 -4.06 50.26
C SER A 31 -34.93 -4.16 48.75
N ALA A 32 -35.97 -4.94 48.43
CA ALA A 32 -36.48 -5.30 47.11
C ALA A 32 -37.91 -4.77 46.95
N ALA A 33 -38.32 -4.43 45.71
CA ALA A 33 -39.70 -4.42 45.19
C ALA A 33 -39.62 -3.97 43.70
N ALA A 34 -40.01 -4.77 42.70
CA ALA A 34 -41.38 -5.10 42.28
C ALA A 34 -42.19 -3.88 41.79
N GLY A 35 -42.61 -3.88 40.51
CA GLY A 35 -43.83 -3.18 40.10
C GLY A 35 -43.84 -2.45 38.75
N ARG A 36 -44.41 -3.13 37.74
CA ARG A 36 -45.50 -2.66 36.83
C ARG A 36 -45.31 -1.46 35.90
N ASN A 37 -45.49 -1.76 34.60
CA ASN A 37 -46.12 -0.91 33.58
C ASN A 37 -47.42 -0.25 34.08
N PRO A 38 -47.80 0.91 33.50
CA PRO A 38 -48.93 0.85 32.58
C PRO A 38 -48.74 1.64 31.28
N ALA A 39 -49.49 1.18 30.29
CA ALA A 39 -49.76 1.81 29.01
C ALA A 39 -50.77 2.97 29.13
N GLN A 40 -50.68 3.93 28.21
CA GLN A 40 -51.76 4.76 27.62
C GLN A 40 -51.06 5.73 26.64
N GLY A 41 -51.53 6.05 25.44
CA GLY A 41 -52.72 5.76 24.63
C GLY A 41 -52.51 6.53 23.31
N GLY A 42 -52.87 5.98 22.15
CA GLY A 42 -53.99 6.47 21.31
C GLY A 42 -53.72 7.86 20.71
N SER A 43 -53.80 8.14 19.41
CA SER A 43 -54.77 7.70 18.40
C SER A 43 -54.44 8.43 17.07
N GLY A 44 -55.04 8.00 15.95
CA GLY A 44 -55.25 8.92 14.82
C GLY A 44 -54.76 8.49 13.43
N ARG A 45 -55.31 7.40 12.90
CA ARG A 45 -55.65 7.30 11.45
C ARG A 45 -57.10 7.79 11.29
N PRO A 46 -57.50 8.37 10.15
CA PRO A 46 -57.92 7.58 8.98
C PRO A 46 -57.44 8.20 7.64
N GLY A 47 -57.33 7.47 6.52
CA GLY A 47 -58.40 7.17 5.54
C GLY A 47 -58.63 8.39 4.63
N ALA A 48 -58.84 8.34 3.31
CA ALA A 48 -59.08 7.29 2.33
C ALA A 48 -58.85 7.94 0.93
N ALA A 49 -58.49 7.14 -0.08
CA ALA A 49 -59.27 6.92 -1.31
C ALA A 49 -59.49 8.11 -2.27
N GLY A 50 -59.18 7.83 -3.54
CA GLY A 50 -60.11 8.17 -4.62
C GLY A 50 -59.55 9.00 -5.78
N GLY A 51 -59.78 8.49 -6.99
CA GLY A 51 -60.20 9.34 -8.10
C GLY A 51 -59.20 9.51 -9.22
N GLY A 52 -59.44 8.78 -10.32
CA GLY A 52 -58.80 9.05 -11.61
C GLY A 52 -59.48 10.16 -12.40
N PHE A 53 -59.17 10.13 -13.70
CA PHE A 53 -59.77 10.81 -14.86
C PHE A 53 -59.10 12.10 -15.38
N ARG A 54 -58.49 11.88 -16.56
CA ARG A 54 -58.70 12.57 -17.86
C ARG A 54 -58.38 14.06 -17.97
N ALA A 55 -57.34 14.29 -18.79
CA ALA A 55 -57.39 14.96 -20.10
C ALA A 55 -57.97 16.39 -20.20
N GLY A 56 -57.20 17.28 -20.84
CA GLY A 56 -57.79 18.31 -21.68
C GLY A 56 -57.09 19.67 -21.70
N ALA A 57 -56.21 19.81 -22.68
CA ALA A 57 -56.15 20.94 -23.62
C ALA A 57 -55.89 22.39 -23.13
N GLY A 58 -54.77 22.92 -23.64
CA GLY A 58 -54.66 24.25 -24.23
C GLY A 58 -54.19 25.37 -23.30
N LYS A 59 -53.50 26.42 -23.75
CA LYS A 59 -53.01 26.81 -25.09
C LYS A 59 -52.20 28.11 -24.86
N ARG A 60 -51.24 28.40 -25.76
CA ARG A 60 -50.56 29.69 -26.06
C ARG A 60 -49.26 29.94 -25.27
N ASN A 61 -48.05 29.90 -25.84
CA ASN A 61 -47.43 30.33 -27.11
C ASN A 61 -46.89 31.78 -27.08
N ALA A 62 -45.55 31.87 -27.11
CA ALA A 62 -44.68 32.88 -27.77
C ALA A 62 -43.23 32.53 -27.32
N GLY A 63 -42.18 32.40 -28.14
CA GLY A 63 -41.95 32.56 -29.57
C GLY A 63 -40.42 32.64 -29.80
N PHE A 64 -39.99 32.34 -31.03
CA PHE A 64 -38.65 32.50 -31.63
C PHE A 64 -37.52 31.56 -31.18
N GLY A 65 -36.75 30.88 -32.05
CA GLY A 65 -36.69 30.85 -33.51
C GLY A 65 -35.30 30.36 -33.98
N GLY A 66 -35.26 29.52 -35.03
CA GLY A 66 -34.06 29.05 -35.76
C GLY A 66 -33.71 27.59 -35.45
N GLY A 67 -33.63 26.63 -36.37
CA GLY A 67 -33.64 26.64 -37.84
C GLY A 67 -32.79 25.43 -38.29
N ASP A 68 -33.41 24.24 -38.37
CA ASP A 68 -32.74 22.97 -38.68
C ASP A 68 -32.67 22.68 -40.19
N ARG A 69 -31.50 22.27 -40.67
CA ARG A 69 -31.30 21.44 -41.88
C ARG A 69 -30.62 20.14 -41.45
N PRO A 70 -31.13 18.94 -41.81
CA PRO A 70 -30.54 17.68 -41.37
C PRO A 70 -29.35 17.25 -42.25
N TYR A 71 -28.21 16.96 -41.61
CA TYR A 71 -27.01 16.40 -42.25
C TYR A 71 -27.11 14.86 -42.35
N LYS A 72 -26.72 14.32 -43.50
CA LYS A 72 -26.85 12.91 -43.92
C LYS A 72 -25.63 12.10 -43.45
N ALA A 73 -25.86 10.93 -42.86
CA ALA A 73 -24.79 10.02 -42.42
C ALA A 73 -24.12 9.29 -43.62
N PRO A 74 -22.78 9.14 -43.65
CA PRO A 74 -22.09 8.30 -44.63
C PRO A 74 -22.03 6.82 -44.22
N LYS A 75 -22.10 5.93 -45.23
CA LYS A 75 -22.02 4.46 -45.11
C LYS A 75 -20.57 3.97 -44.85
N PRO A 76 -20.39 2.80 -44.21
CA PRO A 76 -19.08 2.22 -43.91
C PRO A 76 -18.43 1.59 -45.15
N ARG A 77 -17.09 1.68 -45.23
CA ARG A 77 -16.26 1.04 -46.26
C ARG A 77 -15.65 -0.23 -45.65
N GLU A 78 -15.91 -1.37 -46.28
CA GLU A 78 -15.33 -2.67 -45.95
C GLU A 78 -13.83 -2.68 -46.29
N GLU A 79 -13.00 -3.06 -45.32
CA GLU A 79 -11.58 -3.37 -45.51
C GLU A 79 -11.43 -4.89 -45.60
N ALA A 80 -11.04 -5.37 -46.78
CA ALA A 80 -10.75 -6.78 -47.03
C ALA A 80 -9.32 -7.12 -46.62
N PHE A 81 -9.23 -8.20 -45.84
CA PHE A 81 -8.04 -8.89 -45.37
C PHE A 81 -7.22 -9.48 -46.55
N VAL A 82 -5.89 -9.31 -46.55
CA VAL A 82 -4.96 -9.92 -47.50
C VAL A 82 -3.84 -10.63 -46.73
N ASP A 83 -3.72 -11.94 -46.92
CA ASP A 83 -2.66 -12.83 -46.41
C ASP A 83 -1.50 -12.91 -47.45
N PRO A 84 -0.23 -13.13 -47.06
CA PRO A 84 0.93 -12.95 -47.93
C PRO A 84 1.34 -14.25 -48.62
N GLY A 85 1.51 -14.20 -49.94
CA GLY A 85 2.06 -15.31 -50.70
C GLY A 85 2.31 -14.92 -52.15
N ASP A 86 3.56 -15.09 -52.58
CA ASP A 86 4.04 -15.18 -53.96
C ASP A 86 4.28 -13.88 -54.76
N ALA A 87 5.56 -13.70 -55.06
CA ALA A 87 6.13 -12.74 -56.00
C ALA A 87 5.66 -13.00 -57.45
N PRO A 88 5.81 -12.03 -58.36
CA PRO A 88 6.90 -12.21 -59.32
C PRO A 88 7.65 -10.94 -59.76
N ALA A 89 8.68 -11.25 -60.54
CA ALA A 89 9.77 -10.44 -61.06
C ALA A 89 9.39 -9.35 -62.10
N ASP A 90 10.31 -8.39 -62.18
CA ASP A 90 11.06 -8.01 -63.40
C ASP A 90 10.80 -6.64 -64.09
N ARG A 91 11.94 -5.93 -64.22
CA ARG A 91 12.42 -4.93 -65.22
C ARG A 91 11.81 -3.54 -65.38
N GLY A 92 12.75 -2.58 -65.49
CA GLY A 92 12.71 -1.49 -66.48
C GLY A 92 12.94 -0.10 -65.89
N ASP A 93 14.16 0.23 -65.48
CA ASP A 93 15.08 1.15 -66.20
C ASP A 93 14.48 2.46 -66.74
N SER A 94 14.93 3.60 -66.19
CA SER A 94 15.39 4.75 -66.98
C SER A 94 16.19 5.75 -66.11
N ALA A 95 17.21 6.31 -66.75
CA ALA A 95 18.40 6.92 -66.16
C ALA A 95 18.31 8.44 -65.99
N TRP A 96 19.02 9.00 -64.98
CA TRP A 96 20.13 9.95 -65.21
C TRP A 96 20.88 10.29 -63.89
N LYS A 97 22.20 10.47 -64.01
CA LYS A 97 23.25 10.79 -63.00
C LYS A 97 23.88 12.16 -63.40
N PRO A 98 24.90 12.72 -62.72
CA PRO A 98 25.20 12.87 -61.28
C PRO A 98 25.73 14.29 -60.92
N ALA A 99 26.01 14.58 -59.64
CA ALA A 99 26.99 15.60 -59.24
C ALA A 99 27.73 15.18 -57.95
N ALA A 100 28.97 15.62 -57.81
CA ALA A 100 30.09 14.88 -57.23
C ALA A 100 30.46 15.22 -55.76
N ALA A 101 30.94 14.19 -55.03
CA ALA A 101 32.14 14.03 -54.16
C ALA A 101 32.68 15.22 -53.30
N PRO A 102 33.37 15.01 -52.13
CA PRO A 102 34.33 13.91 -51.92
C PRO A 102 34.50 13.27 -50.51
N SER A 103 34.83 11.96 -50.57
CA SER A 103 35.90 11.23 -49.85
C SER A 103 36.18 11.49 -48.35
N SER A 104 35.92 10.46 -47.53
CA SER A 104 36.79 10.12 -46.39
C SER A 104 37.06 8.60 -46.33
N ARG A 105 38.35 8.28 -46.28
CA ARG A 105 38.99 6.97 -46.43
C ARG A 105 38.68 5.98 -45.29
N LYS A 106 38.55 4.70 -45.64
CA LYS A 106 38.71 3.56 -44.72
C LYS A 106 40.18 3.40 -44.31
N PRO A 107 40.49 3.09 -43.04
CA PRO A 107 41.63 2.27 -42.66
C PRO A 107 41.10 0.88 -42.27
N GLY A 108 41.61 -0.24 -42.80
CA GLY A 108 43.01 -0.63 -42.79
C GLY A 108 43.24 -1.53 -41.58
N ALA A 109 43.11 -2.84 -41.77
CA ALA A 109 43.27 -3.87 -40.75
C ALA A 109 44.65 -3.78 -40.08
N ARG A 110 44.69 -3.74 -38.74
CA ARG A 110 45.93 -3.79 -37.94
C ARG A 110 46.12 -5.17 -37.35
N LYS A 111 47.30 -5.75 -37.61
CA LYS A 111 47.85 -6.97 -36.99
C LYS A 111 47.88 -6.86 -35.45
N PRO A 112 47.72 -7.96 -34.70
CA PRO A 112 47.84 -7.93 -33.24
C PRO A 112 49.31 -7.83 -32.82
N GLY A 113 49.66 -6.72 -32.16
CA GLY A 113 50.95 -6.49 -31.53
C GLY A 113 51.07 -7.18 -30.16
N ALA A 114 52.29 -7.63 -29.86
CA ALA A 114 52.70 -8.33 -28.65
C ALA A 114 52.27 -7.63 -27.34
N LYS A 115 51.80 -8.42 -26.36
CA LYS A 115 51.47 -7.96 -25.02
C LYS A 115 52.76 -7.70 -24.23
N LYS A 116 52.99 -6.46 -23.78
CA LYS A 116 54.02 -6.14 -22.78
C LYS A 116 53.64 -6.72 -21.41
N ALA A 117 54.62 -7.22 -20.67
CA ALA A 117 54.45 -7.80 -19.34
C ALA A 117 54.11 -6.73 -18.27
N PRO A 118 53.40 -7.09 -17.17
CA PRO A 118 52.96 -6.14 -16.15
C PRO A 118 54.14 -5.67 -15.28
N GLY A 119 54.35 -4.36 -15.14
CA GLY A 119 55.37 -3.80 -14.23
C GLY A 119 55.97 -2.42 -14.59
N THR A 120 55.63 -1.81 -15.73
CA THR A 120 56.18 -0.51 -16.13
C THR A 120 55.38 0.68 -15.56
N PRO A 121 56.02 1.79 -15.13
CA PRO A 121 55.31 2.99 -14.68
C PRO A 121 54.39 3.52 -15.79
N GLY A 122 53.09 3.66 -15.51
CA GLY A 122 52.06 4.07 -16.48
C GLY A 122 51.13 2.95 -16.97
N ALA A 123 51.30 1.71 -16.50
CA ALA A 123 50.34 0.64 -16.78
C ALA A 123 49.01 0.87 -16.01
N LEU A 124 47.90 0.97 -16.75
CA LEU A 124 46.55 1.03 -16.19
C LEU A 124 46.32 -0.19 -15.29
N LYS A 125 46.03 0.05 -14.00
CA LYS A 125 45.64 -1.00 -13.06
C LYS A 125 44.49 -1.81 -13.70
N PRO A 126 44.54 -3.15 -13.71
CA PRO A 126 43.42 -3.94 -14.16
C PRO A 126 42.24 -3.62 -13.25
N LYS A 127 41.21 -2.98 -13.82
CA LYS A 127 39.92 -2.75 -13.17
C LYS A 127 39.47 -4.12 -12.66
N ALA A 128 39.27 -4.24 -11.35
CA ALA A 128 38.75 -5.46 -10.74
C ALA A 128 37.57 -5.91 -11.62
N ARG A 129 37.67 -7.11 -12.19
CA ARG A 129 36.52 -7.74 -12.85
C ARG A 129 35.44 -7.74 -11.79
N ALA A 130 34.46 -6.86 -11.95
CA ALA A 130 33.21 -6.97 -11.25
C ALA A 130 32.81 -8.44 -11.43
N GLY A 131 32.77 -9.18 -10.32
CA GLY A 131 32.33 -10.55 -10.34
C GLY A 131 31.06 -10.60 -11.17
N LYS A 132 30.96 -11.57 -12.08
CA LYS A 132 29.68 -11.95 -12.66
C LYS A 132 28.66 -11.90 -11.50
N PRO A 133 27.53 -11.18 -11.63
CA PRO A 133 26.55 -11.20 -10.56
C PRO A 133 26.30 -12.67 -10.26
N GLY A 134 26.62 -13.09 -9.03
CA GLY A 134 26.32 -14.44 -8.58
C GLY A 134 24.89 -14.71 -8.96
N ALA A 135 24.63 -15.90 -9.51
CA ALA A 135 23.28 -16.36 -9.90
C ALA A 135 22.28 -15.73 -8.94
N ALA A 136 21.46 -14.81 -9.46
CA ALA A 136 20.69 -13.89 -8.63
C ALA A 136 20.03 -14.71 -7.53
N ALA A 137 20.49 -14.52 -6.28
CA ALA A 137 19.98 -15.26 -5.13
C ALA A 137 18.45 -15.24 -5.27
N SER A 138 17.87 -16.42 -5.31
CA SER A 138 16.50 -16.63 -5.74
C SER A 138 15.60 -15.66 -4.97
N ARG A 139 15.09 -14.65 -5.69
CA ARG A 139 14.30 -13.58 -5.06
C ARG A 139 12.93 -14.15 -4.75
N ALA A 140 12.57 -14.15 -3.46
CA ALA A 140 11.20 -14.42 -3.06
C ALA A 140 10.25 -13.46 -3.80
N PHE A 141 9.17 -14.01 -4.37
CA PHE A 141 8.14 -13.28 -5.12
C PHE A 141 8.62 -12.55 -6.39
N GLY A 142 9.66 -13.07 -7.05
CA GLY A 142 10.24 -12.44 -8.25
C GLY A 142 9.28 -12.22 -9.45
N SER A 143 8.08 -12.81 -9.43
CA SER A 143 7.07 -12.70 -10.49
C SER A 143 6.05 -11.57 -10.32
N GLU A 144 6.01 -10.88 -9.18
CA GLU A 144 4.96 -9.89 -8.89
C GLU A 144 5.22 -8.56 -9.60
N ARG A 145 4.18 -7.90 -10.15
CA ARG A 145 4.35 -6.62 -10.86
C ARG A 145 4.48 -5.42 -9.90
N PHE A 146 3.71 -5.43 -8.82
CA PHE A 146 3.73 -4.42 -7.76
C PHE A 146 4.47 -4.99 -6.56
N GLY A 147 5.25 -4.15 -5.86
CA GLY A 147 6.02 -4.57 -4.69
C GLY A 147 7.47 -4.99 -4.96
N GLN A 148 7.91 -5.18 -6.21
CA GLN A 148 9.30 -5.60 -6.53
C GLN A 148 10.40 -4.71 -5.92
N ASN A 149 10.08 -3.44 -5.67
CA ASN A 149 11.00 -2.46 -5.08
C ASN A 149 10.92 -2.43 -3.54
N LEU A 150 9.94 -3.09 -2.94
CA LEU A 150 9.84 -3.30 -1.51
C LEU A 150 10.80 -4.44 -1.16
N GLY A 151 12.06 -4.10 -0.90
CA GLY A 151 13.10 -5.06 -0.47
C GLY A 151 12.73 -5.83 0.81
N PRO A 152 13.65 -6.59 1.42
CA PRO A 152 13.34 -7.35 2.64
C PRO A 152 12.89 -6.42 3.78
N VAL A 153 11.93 -6.89 4.58
CA VAL A 153 11.49 -6.16 5.79
C VAL A 153 12.61 -6.21 6.81
N ARG A 154 13.20 -5.06 7.10
CA ARG A 154 14.13 -4.92 8.23
C ARG A 154 13.33 -5.00 9.53
N LYS A 155 13.21 -6.19 10.11
CA LYS A 155 12.75 -6.32 11.51
C LYS A 155 13.72 -5.51 12.39
N PRO A 156 13.23 -4.72 13.37
CA PRO A 156 14.12 -4.09 14.33
C PRO A 156 14.95 -5.18 14.98
N SER A 157 16.28 -5.02 15.01
CA SER A 157 17.19 -6.05 15.52
C SER A 157 16.94 -6.23 17.01
N ARG A 158 16.00 -7.12 17.38
CA ARG A 158 16.03 -7.72 18.71
C ARG A 158 17.39 -8.39 18.82
N LYS A 159 18.19 -8.02 19.82
CA LYS A 159 19.41 -8.74 20.20
C LYS A 159 19.00 -10.18 20.50
N ARG A 160 19.02 -11.02 19.46
CA ARG A 160 18.77 -12.44 19.60
C ARG A 160 20.04 -13.01 20.22
N GLY A 161 19.90 -13.63 21.39
CA GLY A 161 20.96 -14.43 21.98
C GLY A 161 21.39 -15.56 21.03
N PRO A 162 22.44 -16.32 21.36
CA PRO A 162 22.92 -17.40 20.52
C PRO A 162 21.77 -18.39 20.29
N ARG A 163 21.32 -18.53 19.05
CA ARG A 163 20.32 -19.52 18.69
C ARG A 163 21.03 -20.85 18.53
N GLY A 164 20.87 -21.72 19.51
CA GLY A 164 21.14 -23.14 19.32
C GLY A 164 20.20 -23.70 18.24
N PRO A 165 20.60 -24.75 17.50
CA PRO A 165 19.69 -25.52 16.67
C PRO A 165 18.55 -26.02 17.57
N VAL A 166 17.30 -25.66 17.23
CA VAL A 166 16.14 -26.16 17.98
C VAL A 166 15.88 -27.60 17.51
N PRO A 167 15.73 -28.59 18.40
CA PRO A 167 15.41 -29.95 18.02
C PRO A 167 14.10 -30.01 17.23
N GLN A 168 14.08 -30.90 16.22
CA GLN A 168 12.97 -31.17 15.31
C GLN A 168 11.59 -31.37 15.98
N SER A 169 11.55 -31.74 17.27
CA SER A 169 10.34 -32.20 17.97
C SER A 169 9.35 -31.10 18.34
N GLU A 170 9.75 -29.82 18.39
CA GLU A 170 8.85 -28.76 18.85
C GLU A 170 8.04 -28.09 17.73
N MET A 171 8.48 -28.22 16.47
CA MET A 171 7.83 -27.54 15.33
C MET A 171 7.34 -28.48 14.23
N HIS A 172 7.58 -29.79 14.38
CA HIS A 172 7.17 -30.77 13.39
C HIS A 172 5.78 -31.29 13.72
N ASP A 173 4.81 -30.88 12.92
CA ASP A 173 3.49 -31.51 12.93
C ASP A 173 3.52 -32.74 12.01
N ALA A 174 3.38 -33.94 12.58
CA ALA A 174 3.41 -35.19 11.82
C ALA A 174 2.31 -35.25 10.74
N ASP A 175 1.14 -34.68 11.02
CA ASP A 175 0.00 -34.58 10.10
C ASP A 175 0.05 -33.31 9.23
N GLY A 176 1.05 -32.46 9.46
CA GLY A 176 1.24 -31.19 8.77
C GLY A 176 1.69 -31.32 7.31
N THR A 177 1.64 -30.18 6.62
CA THR A 177 2.12 -30.06 5.25
C THR A 177 3.59 -29.64 5.24
N ARG A 178 4.39 -30.23 4.34
CA ARG A 178 5.81 -29.86 4.17
C ARG A 178 5.98 -28.36 3.95
N LEU A 179 6.88 -27.73 4.70
CA LEU A 179 7.11 -26.29 4.71
C LEU A 179 7.36 -25.71 3.30
N GLN A 180 8.21 -26.35 2.49
CA GLN A 180 8.48 -25.89 1.12
C GLN A 180 7.25 -25.98 0.20
N LYS A 181 6.33 -26.92 0.46
CA LYS A 181 5.06 -27.03 -0.28
C LYS A 181 4.14 -25.89 0.11
N VAL A 182 4.03 -25.59 1.40
CA VAL A 182 3.23 -24.46 1.92
C VAL A 182 3.75 -23.14 1.35
N MET A 183 5.05 -22.88 1.42
CA MET A 183 5.68 -21.68 0.85
C MET A 183 5.46 -21.56 -0.66
N ALA A 184 5.54 -22.66 -1.40
CA ALA A 184 5.31 -22.65 -2.84
C ALA A 184 3.83 -22.39 -3.20
N GLN A 185 2.88 -22.94 -2.43
CA GLN A 185 1.45 -22.66 -2.60
C GLN A 185 1.14 -21.19 -2.27
N ALA A 186 1.76 -20.67 -1.20
CA ALA A 186 1.75 -19.24 -0.89
C ALA A 186 2.49 -18.39 -1.95
N GLY A 187 3.10 -18.99 -2.98
CA GLY A 187 3.75 -18.33 -4.12
C GLY A 187 5.01 -17.55 -3.79
N VAL A 188 5.73 -17.96 -2.74
CA VAL A 188 7.05 -17.43 -2.40
C VAL A 188 8.03 -17.70 -3.55
N ALA A 189 8.12 -18.96 -3.98
CA ALA A 189 8.95 -19.41 -5.10
C ALA A 189 8.58 -20.85 -5.51
N SER A 190 9.35 -21.44 -6.42
CA SER A 190 9.25 -22.89 -6.69
C SER A 190 9.62 -23.71 -5.44
N ARG A 191 9.12 -24.95 -5.32
CA ARG A 191 9.40 -25.81 -4.17
C ARG A 191 10.90 -25.99 -3.91
N ARG A 192 11.71 -26.19 -4.96
CA ARG A 192 13.17 -26.36 -4.85
C ARG A 192 13.84 -25.09 -4.35
N VAL A 193 13.41 -23.94 -4.85
CA VAL A 193 13.89 -22.64 -4.39
C VAL A 193 13.50 -22.39 -2.92
N CYS A 194 12.32 -22.83 -2.50
CA CYS A 194 11.94 -22.75 -1.09
C CYS A 194 12.84 -23.63 -0.20
N GLU A 195 13.27 -24.81 -0.66
CA GLU A 195 14.23 -25.65 0.07
C GLU A 195 15.60 -24.97 0.19
N GLU A 196 16.08 -24.31 -0.86
CA GLU A 196 17.29 -23.48 -0.81
C GLU A 196 17.15 -22.36 0.23
N MET A 197 16.03 -21.62 0.23
CA MET A 197 15.77 -20.56 1.21
C MET A 197 15.72 -21.08 2.65
N ILE A 198 15.18 -22.28 2.87
CA ILE A 198 15.20 -22.94 4.19
C ILE A 198 16.65 -23.24 4.57
N ALA A 199 17.42 -23.92 3.71
CA ALA A 199 18.82 -24.26 3.99
C ALA A 199 19.71 -23.02 4.26
N GLU A 200 19.40 -21.89 3.61
CA GLU A 200 20.05 -20.58 3.83
C GLU A 200 19.64 -19.91 5.16
N GLY A 201 18.68 -20.45 5.91
CA GLY A 201 18.20 -19.90 7.19
C GLY A 201 17.34 -18.64 7.02
N ARG A 202 16.72 -18.46 5.86
CA ARG A 202 15.90 -17.27 5.53
C ARG A 202 14.45 -17.40 5.94
N VAL A 203 14.05 -18.58 6.42
CA VAL A 203 12.67 -18.89 6.78
C VAL A 203 12.53 -18.97 8.30
N GLU A 204 11.51 -18.32 8.84
CA GLU A 204 11.11 -18.45 10.24
C GLU A 204 9.73 -19.07 10.33
N VAL A 205 9.52 -20.03 11.22
CA VAL A 205 8.20 -20.57 11.59
C VAL A 205 7.99 -20.27 13.06
N ASP A 206 6.89 -19.59 13.40
CA ASP A 206 6.54 -19.18 14.76
C ASP A 206 7.69 -18.44 15.50
N GLY A 207 8.45 -17.68 14.70
CA GLY A 207 9.57 -16.87 15.18
C GLY A 207 10.91 -17.61 15.29
N GLN A 208 10.96 -18.92 15.04
CA GLN A 208 12.18 -19.72 15.05
C GLN A 208 12.72 -19.92 13.62
N VAL A 209 14.04 -19.77 13.42
CA VAL A 209 14.65 -19.96 12.09
C VAL A 209 14.75 -21.44 11.79
N VAL A 210 14.31 -21.83 10.59
CA VAL A 210 14.35 -23.21 10.11
C VAL A 210 15.43 -23.35 9.07
N THR A 211 16.38 -24.25 9.32
CA THR A 211 17.44 -24.64 8.38
C THR A 211 17.32 -26.07 7.89
N GLU A 212 16.53 -26.89 8.59
CA GLU A 212 16.37 -28.31 8.28
C GLU A 212 15.26 -28.54 7.24
N LEU A 213 15.55 -29.38 6.25
CA LEU A 213 14.56 -29.79 5.25
C LEU A 213 13.62 -30.86 5.81
N GLY A 214 12.39 -30.88 5.32
CA GLY A 214 11.39 -31.89 5.70
C GLY A 214 10.50 -31.50 6.89
N VAL A 215 10.71 -30.33 7.48
CA VAL A 215 9.79 -29.75 8.49
C VAL A 215 8.38 -29.66 7.91
N ARG A 216 7.42 -30.05 8.74
CA ARG A 216 5.99 -30.02 8.44
C ARG A 216 5.30 -29.06 9.38
N VAL A 217 4.39 -28.28 8.82
CA VAL A 217 3.67 -27.22 9.52
C VAL A 217 2.19 -27.34 9.18
N ASP A 218 1.33 -26.99 10.12
CA ASP A 218 -0.10 -26.80 9.86
C ASP A 218 -0.32 -25.40 9.24
N PRO A 219 -0.77 -25.31 7.97
CA PRO A 219 -0.98 -24.02 7.30
C PRO A 219 -2.03 -23.12 7.97
N LYS A 220 -2.92 -23.68 8.81
CA LYS A 220 -3.99 -22.92 9.47
C LYS A 220 -3.49 -22.14 10.68
N THR A 221 -2.43 -22.62 11.33
CA THR A 221 -1.95 -22.09 12.60
C THR A 221 -0.55 -21.52 12.50
N ALA A 222 0.29 -22.05 11.60
CA ALA A 222 1.69 -21.66 11.48
C ALA A 222 1.87 -20.23 10.99
N VAL A 223 2.69 -19.45 11.70
CA VAL A 223 3.11 -18.11 11.27
C VAL A 223 4.48 -18.19 10.61
N ILE A 224 4.46 -18.18 9.28
CA ILE A 224 5.68 -18.33 8.48
C ILE A 224 6.17 -16.96 8.00
N HIS A 225 7.47 -16.71 8.16
CA HIS A 225 8.15 -15.55 7.59
C HIS A 225 9.26 -15.98 6.64
N VAL A 226 9.43 -15.24 5.55
CA VAL A 226 10.54 -15.41 4.60
C VAL A 226 11.24 -14.06 4.47
N ASP A 227 12.53 -14.00 4.75
CA ASP A 227 13.30 -12.74 4.79
C ASP A 227 12.64 -11.66 5.68
N GLY A 228 11.98 -12.09 6.75
CA GLY A 228 11.27 -11.22 7.67
C GLY A 228 9.85 -10.79 7.23
N LEU A 229 9.41 -11.15 6.02
CA LEU A 229 8.05 -10.94 5.53
C LEU A 229 7.14 -12.09 5.93
N ARG A 230 6.04 -11.80 6.64
CA ARG A 230 5.01 -12.80 6.90
C ARG A 230 4.34 -13.19 5.58
N ILE A 231 4.19 -14.49 5.34
CA ILE A 231 3.43 -15.00 4.20
C ILE A 231 1.99 -15.22 4.64
N GLN A 232 1.05 -14.73 3.84
CA GLN A 232 -0.36 -15.02 4.08
C GLN A 232 -0.69 -16.41 3.52
N LEU A 233 -1.23 -17.27 4.39
CA LEU A 233 -1.58 -18.65 4.06
C LEU A 233 -3.08 -18.84 3.84
N ASP A 234 -3.92 -17.95 4.39
CA ASP A 234 -5.36 -18.01 4.19
C ASP A 234 -5.73 -17.40 2.83
N GLU A 235 -6.20 -18.27 1.93
CA GLU A 235 -6.64 -17.89 0.58
C GLU A 235 -7.98 -17.14 0.58
N ASN A 236 -8.74 -17.18 1.69
CA ASN A 236 -10.00 -16.45 1.81
C ASN A 236 -9.81 -14.98 2.15
N LEU A 237 -8.60 -14.59 2.61
CA LEU A 237 -8.31 -13.20 2.94
C LEU A 237 -7.98 -12.40 1.68
N VAL A 238 -8.70 -11.29 1.54
CA VAL A 238 -8.65 -10.43 0.39
C VAL A 238 -8.06 -9.08 0.78
N TYR A 239 -7.11 -8.62 -0.02
CA TYR A 239 -6.45 -7.34 0.16
C TYR A 239 -6.44 -6.58 -1.16
N MET A 240 -7.04 -5.39 -1.17
CA MET A 240 -7.22 -4.61 -2.39
C MET A 240 -6.87 -3.14 -2.20
N VAL A 241 -6.52 -2.50 -3.30
CA VAL A 241 -6.35 -1.05 -3.43
C VAL A 241 -7.42 -0.52 -4.36
N PHE A 242 -8.22 0.41 -3.85
CA PHE A 242 -9.13 1.22 -4.64
C PHE A 242 -8.53 2.62 -4.86
N ASN A 243 -8.39 3.03 -6.12
CA ASN A 243 -8.12 4.42 -6.45
C ASN A 243 -9.44 5.19 -6.48
N LYS A 244 -9.87 5.70 -5.32
CA LYS A 244 -11.15 6.37 -5.15
C LYS A 244 -11.20 7.67 -5.98
N PRO A 245 -12.19 7.83 -6.88
CA PRO A 245 -12.38 9.09 -7.57
C PRO A 245 -13.07 10.13 -6.69
N LYS A 246 -12.99 11.40 -7.11
CA LYS A 246 -13.70 12.51 -6.46
C LYS A 246 -15.21 12.33 -6.61
N GLY A 247 -15.97 12.73 -5.61
CA GLY A 247 -17.43 12.66 -5.62
C GLY A 247 -18.02 11.34 -5.09
N VAL A 248 -17.18 10.35 -4.80
CA VAL A 248 -17.61 9.07 -4.22
C VAL A 248 -17.54 9.12 -2.70
N VAL A 249 -18.53 8.59 -2.00
CA VAL A 249 -18.56 8.49 -0.53
C VAL A 249 -17.81 7.24 -0.06
N SER A 250 -17.00 7.37 0.99
CA SER A 250 -16.32 6.23 1.61
C SER A 250 -17.24 5.43 2.55
N THR A 251 -18.25 4.78 1.98
CA THR A 251 -19.17 3.86 2.66
C THR A 251 -19.50 2.67 1.74
N MET A 252 -19.91 1.54 2.32
CA MET A 252 -20.44 0.39 1.58
C MET A 252 -21.94 0.53 1.27
N GLU A 253 -22.64 1.39 2.00
CA GLU A 253 -24.06 1.69 1.80
C GLU A 253 -24.30 3.16 2.15
N ASP A 254 -24.89 3.92 1.22
CA ASP A 254 -25.22 5.33 1.43
C ASP A 254 -26.74 5.49 1.43
N PRO A 255 -27.36 5.93 2.56
CA PRO A 255 -28.81 6.06 2.66
C PRO A 255 -29.37 7.16 1.74
N ASP A 256 -28.53 8.14 1.37
CA ASP A 256 -28.91 9.27 0.51
C ASP A 256 -28.75 8.94 -0.98
N GLY A 257 -28.36 7.70 -1.33
CA GLY A 257 -28.22 7.23 -2.71
C GLY A 257 -27.06 7.87 -3.49
N ARG A 258 -26.08 8.48 -2.80
CA ARG A 258 -24.90 9.05 -3.47
C ARG A 258 -23.96 7.95 -3.95
N PRO A 259 -23.16 8.19 -5.01
CA PRO A 259 -22.15 7.24 -5.45
C PRO A 259 -21.22 6.85 -4.29
N CYS A 260 -21.08 5.56 -4.02
CA CYS A 260 -20.30 5.05 -2.90
C CYS A 260 -19.32 3.94 -3.35
N ILE A 261 -18.49 3.44 -2.42
CA ILE A 261 -17.45 2.45 -2.77
C ILE A 261 -18.07 1.17 -3.32
N SER A 262 -19.23 0.75 -2.80
CA SER A 262 -19.84 -0.51 -3.19
C SER A 262 -20.28 -0.54 -4.65
N ASP A 263 -20.57 0.61 -5.27
CA ASP A 263 -20.86 0.72 -6.70
C ASP A 263 -19.69 0.29 -7.59
N PHE A 264 -18.46 0.42 -7.08
CA PHE A 264 -17.24 0.00 -7.78
C PHE A 264 -16.90 -1.45 -7.45
N VAL A 265 -17.01 -1.85 -6.18
CA VAL A 265 -16.74 -3.23 -5.75
C VAL A 265 -17.70 -4.21 -6.42
N ARG A 266 -19.01 -3.93 -6.43
CA ARG A 266 -20.03 -4.81 -7.04
C ARG A 266 -19.86 -5.00 -8.54
N LYS A 267 -19.16 -4.08 -9.23
CA LYS A 267 -18.89 -4.22 -10.67
C LYS A 267 -17.75 -5.17 -10.98
N THR A 268 -16.78 -5.29 -10.06
CA THR A 268 -15.50 -5.96 -10.35
C THR A 268 -15.27 -7.20 -9.47
N HIS A 269 -15.85 -7.25 -8.27
CA HIS A 269 -15.60 -8.28 -7.25
C HIS A 269 -16.89 -8.65 -6.50
N GLN A 270 -17.84 -9.26 -7.21
CA GLN A 270 -19.11 -9.71 -6.63
C GLN A 270 -18.89 -10.87 -5.65
N GLY A 271 -19.53 -10.82 -4.48
CA GLY A 271 -19.54 -11.90 -3.50
C GLY A 271 -18.55 -11.75 -2.34
N GLU A 272 -17.56 -10.85 -2.44
CA GLU A 272 -16.61 -10.60 -1.37
C GLU A 272 -17.18 -9.59 -0.35
N ARG A 273 -17.21 -9.98 0.93
CA ARG A 273 -17.62 -9.10 2.03
C ARG A 273 -16.45 -8.21 2.47
N LEU A 274 -16.11 -7.24 1.63
CA LEU A 274 -15.04 -6.27 1.89
C LEU A 274 -15.52 -5.09 2.73
N PHE A 275 -14.62 -4.52 3.52
CA PHE A 275 -14.77 -3.23 4.17
C PHE A 275 -13.60 -2.31 3.86
N HIS A 276 -13.81 -1.01 4.04
CA HIS A 276 -12.79 -0.01 3.79
C HIS A 276 -11.90 0.23 5.01
N VAL A 277 -10.59 0.33 4.77
CA VAL A 277 -9.61 0.65 5.81
C VAL A 277 -9.50 2.16 5.94
N GLY A 278 -10.19 2.70 6.94
CA GLY A 278 -10.32 4.13 7.14
C GLY A 278 -11.25 4.77 6.10
N ARG A 279 -11.21 6.09 5.98
CA ARG A 279 -12.09 6.85 5.07
C ARG A 279 -11.32 7.91 4.32
N LEU A 280 -11.84 8.30 3.16
CA LEU A 280 -11.48 9.50 2.44
C LEU A 280 -12.71 10.37 2.30
N ASP A 281 -12.54 11.68 2.39
CA ASP A 281 -13.65 12.61 2.16
C ASP A 281 -14.19 12.47 0.73
N VAL A 282 -15.43 12.90 0.52
CA VAL A 282 -16.07 12.89 -0.81
C VAL A 282 -15.23 13.64 -1.85
N ALA A 283 -14.67 14.79 -1.47
CA ALA A 283 -13.84 15.62 -2.34
C ALA A 283 -12.36 15.16 -2.43
N THR A 284 -11.99 14.07 -1.74
CA THR A 284 -10.61 13.55 -1.69
C THR A 284 -10.51 12.30 -2.56
N GLU A 285 -9.45 12.26 -3.36
CA GLU A 285 -9.13 11.20 -4.32
C GLU A 285 -8.03 10.27 -3.78
N GLY A 286 -7.86 9.13 -4.43
CA GLY A 286 -6.67 8.31 -4.30
C GLY A 286 -6.84 7.02 -3.51
N LEU A 287 -5.73 6.53 -2.99
CA LEU A 287 -5.57 5.21 -2.40
C LEU A 287 -6.49 5.00 -1.18
N LEU A 288 -7.39 4.03 -1.29
CA LEU A 288 -8.15 3.46 -0.18
C LEU A 288 -7.98 1.94 -0.18
N LEU A 289 -7.58 1.38 0.95
CA LEU A 289 -7.45 -0.08 1.08
C LEU A 289 -8.82 -0.68 1.37
N LEU A 290 -9.09 -1.84 0.78
CA LEU A 290 -10.27 -2.66 1.04
C LEU A 290 -9.81 -4.05 1.45
N THR A 291 -10.43 -4.64 2.47
CA THR A 291 -10.09 -5.99 2.94
C THR A 291 -11.25 -6.64 3.67
N ASN A 292 -11.21 -7.96 3.83
CA ASN A 292 -12.05 -8.71 4.79
C ASN A 292 -11.26 -9.12 6.06
N ASP A 293 -9.99 -8.74 6.17
CA ASP A 293 -9.13 -8.94 7.35
C ASP A 293 -9.37 -7.83 8.39
N GLY A 294 -10.18 -8.16 9.40
CA GLY A 294 -10.63 -7.19 10.41
C GLY A 294 -9.50 -6.73 11.33
N GLU A 295 -8.55 -7.62 11.61
CA GLU A 295 -7.41 -7.30 12.46
C GLU A 295 -6.49 -6.31 11.76
N LEU A 296 -6.13 -6.59 10.50
CA LEU A 296 -5.29 -5.68 9.72
C LEU A 296 -5.96 -4.31 9.57
N ALA A 297 -7.25 -4.26 9.23
CA ALA A 297 -7.94 -2.99 9.06
C ALA A 297 -8.00 -2.17 10.36
N ASN A 298 -8.23 -2.82 11.49
CA ASN A 298 -8.20 -2.17 12.79
C ASN A 298 -6.81 -1.60 13.08
N ARG A 299 -5.74 -2.38 12.90
CA ARG A 299 -4.38 -1.88 13.16
C ARG A 299 -3.96 -0.74 12.23
N LEU A 300 -4.32 -0.80 10.95
CA LEU A 300 -4.02 0.27 9.99
C LEU A 300 -4.78 1.57 10.26
N THR A 301 -5.93 1.50 10.92
CA THR A 301 -6.76 2.68 11.25
C THR A 301 -6.50 3.21 12.66
N HIS A 302 -6.04 2.36 13.57
CA HIS A 302 -5.84 2.74 14.96
C HIS A 302 -4.63 3.68 15.12
N PRO A 303 -4.79 4.82 15.84
CA PRO A 303 -3.73 5.84 15.97
C PRO A 303 -2.40 5.32 16.52
N SER A 304 -2.41 4.31 17.40
CA SER A 304 -1.20 3.79 18.07
C SER A 304 -0.18 3.15 17.13
N TYR A 305 -0.58 2.74 15.92
CA TYR A 305 0.34 2.14 14.94
C TYR A 305 0.99 3.19 14.05
N GLU A 306 0.55 4.45 14.15
CA GLU A 306 1.15 5.61 13.48
C GLU A 306 1.43 5.40 11.98
N VAL A 307 0.56 4.64 11.30
CA VAL A 307 0.78 4.24 9.91
C VAL A 307 0.79 5.50 9.02
N PRO A 308 1.91 5.80 8.33
CA PRO A 308 2.06 7.03 7.59
C PRO A 308 1.19 7.04 6.34
N LYS A 309 0.60 8.19 6.04
CA LYS A 309 -0.26 8.43 4.88
C LYS A 309 0.34 9.58 4.10
N THR A 310 0.66 9.35 2.83
CA THR A 310 1.24 10.36 1.95
C THR A 310 0.18 10.94 1.04
N TYR A 311 0.09 12.26 1.02
CA TYR A 311 -0.85 13.01 0.21
C TYR A 311 -0.12 13.94 -0.75
N LEU A 312 -0.64 14.06 -1.97
CA LEU A 312 -0.36 15.16 -2.87
C LEU A 312 -1.44 16.23 -2.71
N VAL A 313 -1.01 17.44 -2.38
CA VAL A 313 -1.83 18.60 -2.08
C VAL A 313 -1.58 19.65 -3.15
N GLN A 314 -2.63 20.07 -3.82
CA GLN A 314 -2.58 21.19 -4.76
C GLN A 314 -3.20 22.43 -4.11
N VAL A 315 -2.45 23.52 -4.06
CA VAL A 315 -2.87 24.82 -3.52
C VAL A 315 -2.65 25.93 -4.55
N ARG A 316 -3.21 27.12 -4.32
CA ARG A 316 -2.89 28.30 -5.12
C ARG A 316 -1.48 28.78 -4.84
N GLY A 317 -0.75 29.11 -5.90
CA GLY A 317 0.53 29.80 -5.82
C GLY A 317 0.37 31.33 -5.85
N PRO A 318 1.44 32.07 -5.55
CA PRO A 318 2.75 31.59 -5.08
C PRO A 318 2.70 31.05 -3.65
N PHE A 319 3.53 30.04 -3.35
CA PHE A 319 3.61 29.44 -2.01
C PHE A 319 4.88 29.92 -1.29
N PRO A 320 4.78 30.73 -0.22
CA PRO A 320 5.93 31.33 0.45
C PRO A 320 6.88 30.30 1.05
N GLN A 321 8.17 30.64 1.07
CA GLN A 321 9.16 29.89 1.83
C GLN A 321 8.84 29.96 3.34
N GLY A 322 9.10 28.87 4.07
CA GLY A 322 8.88 28.79 5.51
C GLY A 322 7.52 28.24 5.95
N ILE A 323 6.47 28.25 5.10
CA ILE A 323 5.18 27.64 5.46
C ILE A 323 5.32 26.14 5.76
N GLY A 324 6.16 25.43 4.98
CA GLY A 324 6.45 24.03 5.24
C GLY A 324 7.11 23.77 6.60
N ALA A 325 7.90 24.73 7.12
CA ALA A 325 8.48 24.64 8.47
C ALA A 325 7.40 24.84 9.53
N LYS A 326 6.53 25.84 9.37
CA LYS A 326 5.38 26.07 10.25
C LYS A 326 4.46 24.84 10.36
N LEU A 327 4.18 24.18 9.23
CA LEU A 327 3.36 22.96 9.22
C LEU A 327 4.04 21.78 9.95
N LYS A 328 5.38 21.71 9.95
CA LYS A 328 6.16 20.69 10.67
C LYS A 328 6.25 20.99 12.16
N GLU A 329 6.43 22.26 12.53
CA GLU A 329 6.38 22.73 13.92
C GLU A 329 5.00 22.49 14.53
N GLY A 330 3.97 22.65 13.71
CA GLY A 330 2.57 22.37 14.04
C GLY A 330 1.73 23.62 14.19
N VAL A 331 0.43 23.43 14.07
CA VAL A 331 -0.59 24.49 14.06
C VAL A 331 -1.71 24.10 15.01
N GLU A 332 -2.23 25.08 15.74
CA GLU A 332 -3.41 24.90 16.58
C GLU A 332 -4.67 24.84 15.71
N LEU A 333 -5.43 23.76 15.85
CA LEU A 333 -6.73 23.56 15.20
C LEU A 333 -7.83 23.51 16.26
N GLU A 334 -9.09 23.55 15.82
CA GLU A 334 -10.27 23.48 16.70
C GLU A 334 -10.29 22.25 17.64
N ASP A 335 -9.69 21.14 17.21
CA ASP A 335 -9.60 19.88 17.96
C ASP A 335 -8.20 19.62 18.53
N GLY A 336 -7.42 20.68 18.72
CA GLY A 336 -6.09 20.68 19.31
C GLY A 336 -4.95 20.79 18.30
N PHE A 337 -3.72 20.60 18.79
CA PHE A 337 -2.50 20.77 18.01
C PHE A 337 -2.32 19.66 16.96
N ALA A 338 -1.83 20.02 15.78
CA ALA A 338 -1.51 19.08 14.71
C ALA A 338 -0.34 19.55 13.85
N ASN A 339 0.45 18.61 13.36
CA ASN A 339 1.63 18.86 12.53
C ASN A 339 1.72 17.84 11.38
N VAL A 340 2.60 18.12 10.42
CA VAL A 340 2.98 17.16 9.36
C VAL A 340 4.34 16.54 9.65
N ASP A 341 4.50 15.26 9.36
CA ASP A 341 5.75 14.53 9.57
C ASP A 341 6.78 14.92 8.49
N SER A 342 6.28 15.10 7.26
CA SER A 342 7.08 15.51 6.12
C SER A 342 6.33 16.49 5.26
N PHE A 343 7.09 17.40 4.67
CA PHE A 343 6.64 18.39 3.71
C PHE A 343 7.69 18.48 2.62
N LYS A 344 7.27 18.33 1.37
CA LYS A 344 8.13 18.45 0.20
C LYS A 344 7.39 19.16 -0.92
N LEU A 345 7.97 20.24 -1.41
CA LEU A 345 7.54 20.87 -2.66
C LEU A 345 7.88 19.93 -3.83
N VAL A 346 6.87 19.49 -4.57
CA VAL A 346 7.04 18.55 -5.69
C VAL A 346 7.16 19.32 -6.99
N ASP A 347 6.25 20.26 -7.22
CA ASP A 347 6.21 21.08 -8.43
C ASP A 347 5.57 22.44 -8.14
N SER A 348 5.93 23.44 -8.93
CA SER A 348 5.41 24.81 -8.85
C SER A 348 5.15 25.32 -10.26
N THR A 349 3.89 25.26 -10.68
CA THR A 349 3.41 25.78 -11.97
C THR A 349 2.77 27.16 -11.76
N PRO A 350 2.73 28.06 -12.76
CA PRO A 350 1.99 29.31 -12.62
C PRO A 350 0.55 29.09 -12.10
N GLY A 351 0.21 29.78 -11.00
CA GLY A 351 -1.09 29.69 -10.33
C GLY A 351 -1.28 28.52 -9.35
N HIS A 352 -0.47 27.45 -9.43
CA HIS A 352 -0.64 26.26 -8.60
C HIS A 352 0.66 25.63 -8.12
N VAL A 353 0.64 25.16 -6.88
CA VAL A 353 1.77 24.48 -6.26
C VAL A 353 1.35 23.08 -5.83
N LEU A 354 2.17 22.08 -6.14
CA LEU A 354 1.98 20.69 -5.77
C LEU A 354 2.95 20.30 -4.65
N ILE A 355 2.38 19.83 -3.55
CA ILE A 355 3.11 19.56 -2.31
C ILE A 355 2.83 18.13 -1.87
N GLU A 356 3.87 17.39 -1.54
CA GLU A 356 3.77 16.11 -0.86
C GLU A 356 3.82 16.33 0.64
N VAL A 357 2.83 15.79 1.36
CA VAL A 357 2.79 15.78 2.83
C VAL A 357 2.59 14.37 3.36
N ILE A 358 3.24 14.06 4.48
CA ILE A 358 3.10 12.78 5.17
C ILE A 358 2.55 13.05 6.57
N LEU A 359 1.53 12.29 6.95
CA LEU A 359 0.95 12.32 8.29
C LEU A 359 0.62 10.91 8.76
N HIS A 360 0.87 10.61 10.03
CA HIS A 360 0.35 9.41 10.70
C HIS A 360 -1.09 9.60 11.20
N SER A 361 -1.49 10.83 11.55
CA SER A 361 -2.82 11.18 12.06
C SER A 361 -3.95 10.98 11.04
N GLY A 362 -5.08 10.43 11.51
CA GLY A 362 -6.30 10.18 10.73
C GLY A 362 -7.47 11.10 11.10
N LYS A 363 -7.24 12.21 11.80
CA LYS A 363 -8.29 13.15 12.21
C LYS A 363 -9.10 13.67 11.00
N ASN A 364 -10.37 14.00 11.23
CA ASN A 364 -11.26 14.44 10.17
C ASN A 364 -10.68 15.63 9.39
N ARG A 365 -10.60 15.52 8.07
CA ARG A 365 -10.13 16.55 7.12
C ARG A 365 -8.80 17.20 7.50
N ILE A 366 -7.93 16.49 8.22
CA ILE A 366 -6.75 17.08 8.88
C ILE A 366 -5.84 17.85 7.92
N VAL A 367 -5.55 17.30 6.74
CA VAL A 367 -4.71 17.96 5.74
C VAL A 367 -5.33 19.27 5.26
N ARG A 368 -6.65 19.29 5.01
CA ARG A 368 -7.33 20.51 4.58
C ARG A 368 -7.26 21.57 5.67
N ARG A 369 -7.59 21.19 6.91
CA ARG A 369 -7.57 22.11 8.07
C ARG A 369 -6.18 22.70 8.33
N LEU A 370 -5.13 21.90 8.25
CA LEU A 370 -3.75 22.38 8.40
C LEU A 370 -3.38 23.44 7.35
N PHE A 371 -3.72 23.19 6.10
CA PHE A 371 -3.45 24.09 5.00
C PHE A 371 -4.35 25.35 5.02
N ASP A 372 -5.61 25.20 5.41
CA ASP A 372 -6.54 26.31 5.63
C ASP A 372 -6.02 27.24 6.74
N ALA A 373 -5.53 26.68 7.86
CA ALA A 373 -5.01 27.45 9.00
C ALA A 373 -3.74 28.27 8.68
N VAL A 374 -2.93 27.84 7.71
CA VAL A 374 -1.78 28.62 7.21
C VAL A 374 -2.13 29.53 6.03
N GLY A 375 -3.41 29.64 5.67
CA GLY A 375 -3.91 30.55 4.63
C GLY A 375 -3.88 30.01 3.20
N PHE A 376 -3.65 28.70 3.00
CA PHE A 376 -3.51 28.08 1.69
C PHE A 376 -4.52 26.95 1.48
N PRO A 377 -5.80 27.26 1.24
CA PRO A 377 -6.84 26.25 1.14
C PRO A 377 -6.60 25.24 0.01
N VAL A 378 -6.86 23.97 0.32
CA VAL A 378 -6.55 22.84 -0.57
C VAL A 378 -7.55 22.75 -1.71
N LEU A 379 -7.08 22.91 -2.95
CA LEU A 379 -7.88 22.80 -4.17
C LEU A 379 -8.12 21.35 -4.56
N ARG A 380 -7.06 20.53 -4.52
CA ARG A 380 -7.11 19.10 -4.84
C ARG A 380 -6.27 18.33 -3.84
N LEU A 381 -6.79 17.19 -3.40
CA LEU A 381 -6.14 16.33 -2.44
C LEU A 381 -6.21 14.88 -2.93
N VAL A 382 -5.04 14.25 -3.08
CA VAL A 382 -4.93 12.86 -3.53
C VAL A 382 -4.07 12.09 -2.53
N ARG A 383 -4.61 11.03 -1.93
CA ARG A 383 -3.78 10.12 -1.13
C ARG A 383 -3.04 9.17 -2.07
N VAL A 384 -1.72 9.24 -2.09
CA VAL A 384 -0.89 8.46 -3.02
C VAL A 384 -0.23 7.26 -2.36
N LYS A 385 -0.16 7.23 -1.03
CA LYS A 385 0.48 6.14 -0.28
C LYS A 385 -0.17 5.93 1.09
N VAL A 386 -0.27 4.67 1.52
CA VAL A 386 -0.63 4.27 2.89
C VAL A 386 0.38 3.21 3.34
N GLY A 387 1.15 3.52 4.38
CA GLY A 387 2.24 2.67 4.85
C GLY A 387 3.21 2.35 3.69
N PRO A 388 3.50 1.05 3.42
CA PRO A 388 4.34 0.65 2.30
C PRO A 388 3.65 0.72 0.93
N ILE A 389 2.32 0.78 0.90
CA ILE A 389 1.52 0.63 -0.33
C ILE A 389 1.38 1.95 -1.05
N GLY A 390 1.84 2.00 -2.29
CA GLY A 390 1.70 3.15 -3.18
C GLY A 390 0.60 2.94 -4.23
N LEU A 391 0.06 4.06 -4.71
CA LEU A 391 -0.96 4.08 -5.76
C LEU A 391 -0.38 3.74 -7.14
N GLY A 392 0.88 4.11 -7.39
CA GLY A 392 1.57 3.86 -8.66
C GLY A 392 0.86 4.53 -9.85
N ASP A 393 0.72 3.79 -10.93
CA ASP A 393 0.07 4.18 -12.19
C ASP A 393 -1.42 3.76 -12.27
N GLN A 394 -2.01 3.34 -11.15
CA GLN A 394 -3.38 2.85 -11.08
C GLN A 394 -4.37 3.96 -11.48
N ARG A 395 -5.25 3.66 -12.46
CA ARG A 395 -6.25 4.61 -12.96
C ARG A 395 -7.32 4.92 -11.90
N GLN A 396 -7.87 6.14 -11.92
CA GLN A 396 -8.99 6.50 -11.04
C GLN A 396 -10.18 5.58 -11.27
N GLY A 397 -10.88 5.23 -10.19
CA GLY A 397 -12.03 4.32 -10.19
C GLY A 397 -11.68 2.85 -10.32
N SER A 398 -10.41 2.48 -10.55
CA SER A 398 -10.02 1.07 -10.65
C SER A 398 -9.71 0.45 -9.28
N ILE A 399 -9.97 -0.85 -9.17
CA ILE A 399 -9.62 -1.70 -8.03
C ILE A 399 -8.59 -2.71 -8.51
N ARG A 400 -7.59 -3.01 -7.67
CA ARG A 400 -6.64 -4.10 -7.89
C ARG A 400 -6.40 -4.87 -6.61
N ASN A 401 -6.06 -6.14 -6.74
CA ASN A 401 -5.53 -6.94 -5.63
C ASN A 401 -4.11 -6.46 -5.29
N LEU A 402 -3.76 -6.55 -4.00
CA LEU A 402 -2.39 -6.38 -3.54
C LEU A 402 -1.55 -7.62 -3.89
N GLY A 403 -0.30 -7.39 -4.26
CA GLY A 403 0.69 -8.47 -4.38
C GLY A 403 1.04 -9.07 -3.01
N LYS A 404 1.60 -10.27 -2.99
CA LYS A 404 2.00 -10.98 -1.76
C LYS A 404 3.12 -10.24 -1.02
N GLN A 405 4.06 -9.62 -1.74
CA GLN A 405 5.04 -8.74 -1.11
C GLN A 405 4.38 -7.53 -0.47
N GLU A 406 3.46 -6.89 -1.19
CA GLU A 406 2.71 -5.75 -0.66
C GLU A 406 1.94 -6.12 0.62
N VAL A 407 1.24 -7.26 0.62
CA VAL A 407 0.54 -7.79 1.79
C VAL A 407 1.51 -8.06 2.93
N GLY A 408 2.62 -8.76 2.68
CA GLY A 408 3.62 -9.05 3.72
C GLY A 408 4.23 -7.78 4.33
N HIS A 409 4.51 -6.76 3.51
CA HIS A 409 5.00 -5.45 3.98
C HIS A 409 3.93 -4.70 4.78
N LEU A 410 2.67 -4.79 4.35
CA LEU A 410 1.56 -4.15 5.03
C LEU A 410 1.31 -4.78 6.41
N LEU A 411 1.31 -6.12 6.51
CA LEU A 411 1.24 -6.86 7.77
C LEU A 411 2.41 -6.48 8.69
N ALA A 412 3.64 -6.51 8.16
CA ALA A 412 4.83 -6.15 8.93
C ALA A 412 4.79 -4.70 9.46
N SER A 413 4.20 -3.77 8.70
CA SER A 413 4.09 -2.36 9.11
C SER A 413 3.25 -2.14 10.37
N VAL A 414 2.41 -3.11 10.73
CA VAL A 414 1.56 -3.08 11.93
C VAL A 414 1.89 -4.21 12.92
N GLY A 415 3.06 -4.82 12.79
CA GLY A 415 3.53 -5.88 13.67
C GLY A 415 2.69 -7.16 13.60
N LEU A 416 2.20 -7.50 12.41
CA LEU A 416 1.53 -8.77 12.10
C LEU A 416 2.46 -9.74 11.38
#